data_AF-A0A445N0C8-F1
#
_entry.id   AF-A0A445N0C8-F1
#
_cell.length_a   1.000
_cell.length_b   1.000
_cell.length_c   1.000
_cell.angle_alpha   90.00
_cell.angle_beta   90.00
_cell.angle_gamma   90.00
#
_symmetry.space_group_name_H-M   'P 1'
#
loop_
_entity.id
_entity.type
_entity.pdbx_description
1 polymer ?
#
loop_
_entity_poly.entity_id
_entity_poly.type
_entity_poly.pdbx_seq_one_letter_code
_entity_poly.pdbx_strand_id
1 'polypeptide(L)'
;MMKKLSEMLFVFIMVVGLSTFAQAQPGIGTWSSPTDFAAGNWREILLGGSEGAAGNEIEATSDGVYIFDGAILDNVTQDEIGGDYTKYTTEYVGGTLEIFNDPSTPWYNSLDAVTSFNAVLGTATNQTWKYNDGSMAFELTVTGVFDDYPGYSAIITARYDRGTPVSSGAGTPEDPVIMSAELSWVQITITGPIAVDIKPGSCPNPINTKSRGVLPVAILGSETFDVNRIDPTTVELVGVKPLRWSYEDVSTPFEPFIGKQGSDACNELGPDGFADLTLKFSTQQIISALGEVDDRDELTLDLSALLEDGTPVTGEDVVIILKKGPAGQQGQNPDVVPACTRTKLRAAAKLCQSYMYCWMKELQNQKGKYDAGACIGRAEQKFEDSWVRADDKASTECGAETMESIREMIHNGLGDIYDGIRNGMPSDDRNSTKLARQMLKAAERRCSDLLNAECANKSDGGTKIEQKFQKRWQKGMTFQEKKQVEYYGPEMDEVMGMTDDLVDSVVEGMGL
;
A
#
# COMPACT_ATOMS: atom_id res chain seq x y z
N MET A 1 -37.72 -33.54 45.25
CA MET A 1 -38.03 -33.16 43.86
C MET A 1 -37.42 -31.79 43.61
N MET A 2 -36.58 -31.69 42.58
CA MET A 2 -36.05 -30.44 41.98
C MET A 2 -35.17 -29.55 42.86
N LYS A 3 -33.86 -29.83 42.85
CA LYS A 3 -32.74 -28.85 42.85
C LYS A 3 -31.42 -29.62 43.05
N LYS A 4 -30.89 -30.19 41.97
CA LYS A 4 -29.52 -30.69 41.78
C LYS A 4 -29.44 -31.31 40.38
N LEU A 5 -29.42 -30.45 39.35
CA LEU A 5 -29.17 -30.79 37.95
C LEU A 5 -29.10 -29.47 37.17
N SER A 6 -27.96 -28.77 37.25
CA SER A 6 -27.57 -27.69 36.33
C SER A 6 -26.06 -27.35 36.41
N GLU A 7 -25.23 -28.30 36.86
CA GLU A 7 -23.76 -28.19 36.77
C GLU A 7 -23.27 -29.12 35.65
N MET A 8 -23.66 -28.78 34.42
CA MET A 8 -23.02 -29.27 33.21
C MET A 8 -23.18 -28.19 32.13
N LEU A 9 -22.76 -26.97 32.47
CA LEU A 9 -22.63 -25.91 31.49
C LEU A 9 -21.34 -26.19 30.71
N PHE A 10 -21.55 -26.76 29.53
CA PHE A 10 -20.62 -26.89 28.43
C PHE A 10 -19.57 -25.77 28.44
N VAL A 11 -18.33 -26.14 28.75
CA VAL A 11 -17.15 -25.44 28.23
C VAL A 11 -17.06 -25.81 26.75
N PHE A 12 -17.94 -25.22 25.94
CA PHE A 12 -17.70 -25.06 24.52
C PHE A 12 -16.70 -23.91 24.44
N ILE A 13 -15.41 -24.24 24.45
CA ILE A 13 -14.40 -23.34 23.90
C ILE A 13 -14.79 -23.21 22.44
N MET A 14 -15.59 -22.19 22.15
CA MET A 14 -15.73 -21.67 20.81
C MET A 14 -14.37 -21.01 20.53
N VAL A 15 -13.40 -21.82 20.11
CA VAL A 15 -12.34 -21.34 19.22
C VAL A 15 -13.11 -20.92 17.98
N VAL A 16 -13.63 -19.69 17.99
CA VAL A 16 -13.85 -18.98 16.74
C VAL A 16 -12.44 -18.86 16.19
N GLY A 17 -12.08 -19.80 15.32
CA GLY A 17 -11.01 -19.55 14.38
C GLY A 17 -11.44 -18.32 13.63
N LEU A 18 -10.88 -17.17 14.00
CA LEU A 18 -10.64 -16.08 13.08
C LEU A 18 -9.59 -16.61 12.09
N SER A 19 -9.94 -17.63 11.31
CA SER A 19 -9.47 -17.67 9.94
C SER A 19 -10.11 -16.46 9.31
N THR A 20 -9.31 -15.42 9.11
CA THR A 20 -9.56 -14.42 8.08
C THR A 20 -10.01 -15.20 6.84
N PHE A 21 -11.32 -15.27 6.61
CA PHE A 21 -11.81 -15.75 5.34
C PHE A 21 -11.33 -14.67 4.37
N ALA A 22 -10.22 -14.94 3.66
CA ALA A 22 -9.84 -14.14 2.52
C ALA A 22 -11.12 -13.98 1.70
N GLN A 23 -11.63 -12.74 1.55
CA GLN A 23 -12.84 -12.54 0.78
C GLN A 23 -12.56 -13.08 -0.63
N ALA A 24 -13.24 -14.19 -0.96
CA ALA A 24 -13.92 -14.41 -2.21
C ALA A 24 -13.92 -13.14 -3.09
N GLN A 25 -13.19 -13.13 -4.20
CA GLN A 25 -13.09 -12.00 -5.15
C GLN A 25 -12.53 -12.48 -6.49
N PRO A 26 -12.89 -11.85 -7.63
CA PRO A 26 -12.31 -12.21 -8.91
C PRO A 26 -10.81 -11.89 -8.94
N GLY A 27 -10.02 -12.76 -9.58
CA GLY A 27 -8.63 -12.46 -9.86
C GLY A 27 -8.52 -11.19 -10.72
N ILE A 28 -7.62 -10.28 -10.35
CA ILE A 28 -7.34 -9.06 -11.12
C ILE A 28 -6.31 -9.34 -12.22
N GLY A 29 -6.44 -8.69 -13.37
CA GLY A 29 -5.57 -8.87 -14.52
C GLY A 29 -6.25 -8.57 -15.86
N THR A 30 -5.50 -8.75 -16.95
CA THR A 30 -5.98 -8.59 -18.31
C THR A 30 -5.67 -9.82 -19.15
N TRP A 31 -6.71 -10.37 -19.78
CA TRP A 31 -6.63 -11.61 -20.55
C TRP A 31 -7.37 -11.48 -21.87
N SER A 32 -6.96 -12.24 -22.88
CA SER A 32 -7.55 -12.15 -24.21
C SER A 32 -7.65 -13.49 -24.95
N SER A 33 -8.66 -13.57 -25.80
CA SER A 33 -8.84 -14.69 -26.72
C SER A 33 -7.90 -14.56 -27.94
N PRO A 34 -7.60 -15.68 -28.63
CA PRO A 34 -7.94 -17.06 -28.27
C PRO A 34 -6.97 -17.67 -27.24
N THR A 35 -6.02 -16.88 -26.73
CA THR A 35 -4.92 -17.38 -25.89
C THR A 35 -5.42 -17.90 -24.55
N ASP A 36 -6.24 -17.11 -23.86
CA ASP A 36 -6.66 -17.39 -22.50
C ASP A 36 -8.04 -18.05 -22.42
N PHE A 37 -8.92 -17.75 -23.39
CA PHE A 37 -10.29 -18.26 -23.47
C PHE A 37 -10.87 -18.11 -24.89
N ALA A 38 -12.04 -18.69 -25.15
CA ALA A 38 -12.73 -18.56 -26.44
C ALA A 38 -13.42 -17.20 -26.58
N ALA A 39 -13.39 -16.60 -27.78
CA ALA A 39 -14.00 -15.28 -28.03
C ALA A 39 -15.53 -15.29 -27.95
N GLY A 40 -16.17 -16.39 -28.34
CA GLY A 40 -17.62 -16.50 -28.31
C GLY A 40 -18.33 -15.81 -29.48
N ASN A 41 -19.58 -15.41 -29.26
CA ASN A 41 -20.49 -14.91 -30.29
C ASN A 41 -21.11 -13.58 -29.87
N TRP A 42 -21.39 -12.74 -30.87
CA TRP A 42 -22.20 -11.53 -30.74
C TRP A 42 -23.55 -11.72 -31.41
N ARG A 43 -24.58 -11.05 -30.86
CA ARG A 43 -25.90 -10.93 -31.46
C ARG A 43 -26.46 -9.52 -31.27
N GLU A 44 -27.24 -9.06 -32.25
CA GLU A 44 -28.12 -7.91 -32.12
C GLU A 44 -29.53 -8.31 -32.54
N ILE A 45 -30.50 -8.09 -31.65
CA ILE A 45 -31.92 -8.37 -31.86
C ILE A 45 -32.59 -7.06 -32.30
N LEU A 46 -33.10 -7.06 -33.53
CA LEU A 46 -33.67 -5.88 -34.17
C LEU A 46 -35.13 -5.64 -33.76
N LEU A 47 -35.38 -5.42 -32.47
CA LEU A 47 -36.71 -5.13 -31.93
C LEU A 47 -37.29 -3.81 -32.47
N GLY A 48 -36.43 -2.84 -32.83
CA GLY A 48 -36.81 -1.61 -33.51
C GLY A 48 -37.11 -1.77 -35.01
N GLY A 49 -37.00 -3.00 -35.54
CA GLY A 49 -37.35 -3.37 -36.92
C GLY A 49 -36.26 -3.13 -37.97
N SER A 50 -35.19 -2.42 -37.61
CA SER A 50 -34.02 -2.25 -38.47
C SER A 50 -32.74 -2.08 -37.65
N GLU A 51 -31.59 -2.30 -38.29
CA GLU A 51 -30.28 -2.05 -37.69
C GLU A 51 -30.14 -0.59 -37.21
N GLY A 52 -29.57 -0.39 -36.02
CA GLY A 52 -29.38 0.94 -35.43
C GLY A 52 -30.68 1.65 -35.03
N ALA A 53 -31.80 0.94 -34.90
CA ALA A 53 -33.04 1.50 -34.40
C ALA A 53 -33.06 1.48 -32.87
N ALA A 54 -33.47 2.59 -32.25
CA ALA A 54 -33.64 2.67 -30.80
C ALA A 54 -34.56 1.53 -30.31
N GLY A 55 -34.17 0.88 -29.20
CA GLY A 55 -34.86 -0.29 -28.67
C GLY A 55 -34.32 -1.65 -29.14
N ASN A 56 -33.36 -1.70 -30.08
CA ASN A 56 -32.63 -2.93 -30.39
C ASN A 56 -31.84 -3.41 -29.17
N GLU A 57 -31.65 -4.72 -29.05
CA GLU A 57 -30.94 -5.34 -27.93
C GLU A 57 -29.64 -5.98 -28.41
N ILE A 58 -28.57 -5.88 -27.61
CA ILE A 58 -27.26 -6.44 -27.93
C ILE A 58 -26.84 -7.49 -26.90
N GLU A 59 -26.23 -8.55 -27.38
CA GLU A 59 -25.71 -9.66 -26.58
C GLU A 59 -24.29 -10.04 -27.04
N ALA A 60 -23.46 -10.47 -26.10
CA ALA A 60 -22.20 -11.13 -26.38
C ALA A 60 -21.95 -12.24 -25.35
N THR A 61 -21.65 -13.45 -25.81
CA THR A 61 -21.52 -14.62 -24.92
C THR A 61 -20.38 -15.53 -25.33
N SER A 62 -19.68 -16.10 -24.33
CA SER A 62 -18.79 -17.23 -24.50
C SER A 62 -19.07 -18.27 -23.42
N ASP A 63 -19.30 -19.51 -23.85
CA ASP A 63 -19.70 -20.62 -22.98
C ASP A 63 -18.70 -20.83 -21.84
N GLY A 64 -19.18 -20.75 -20.60
CA GLY A 64 -18.38 -20.88 -19.38
C GLY A 64 -17.36 -19.76 -19.13
N VAL A 65 -17.41 -18.65 -19.87
CA VAL A 65 -16.46 -17.52 -19.72
C VAL A 65 -17.17 -16.24 -19.32
N TYR A 66 -18.11 -15.75 -20.15
CA TYR A 66 -18.88 -14.54 -19.85
C TYR A 66 -20.23 -14.50 -20.59
N ILE A 67 -21.18 -13.77 -20.02
CA ILE A 67 -22.47 -13.42 -20.63
C ILE A 67 -22.70 -11.92 -20.46
N PHE A 68 -22.86 -11.22 -21.59
CA PHE A 68 -23.39 -9.87 -21.66
C PHE A 68 -24.71 -9.91 -22.42
N ASP A 69 -25.78 -9.45 -21.77
CA ASP A 69 -27.16 -9.65 -22.24
C ASP A 69 -28.06 -8.48 -21.80
N GLY A 70 -29.17 -8.24 -22.51
CA GLY A 70 -30.22 -7.31 -22.07
C GLY A 70 -29.94 -5.82 -22.28
N ALA A 71 -28.86 -5.44 -22.94
CA ALA A 71 -28.51 -4.03 -23.14
C ALA A 71 -29.25 -3.45 -24.34
N ILE A 72 -29.96 -2.33 -24.13
CA ILE A 72 -30.87 -1.74 -25.11
C ILE A 72 -30.24 -0.50 -25.75
N LEU A 73 -30.34 -0.40 -27.08
CA LEU A 73 -29.85 0.71 -27.87
C LEU A 73 -30.61 1.99 -27.54
N ASP A 74 -29.90 2.95 -26.97
CA ASP A 74 -30.43 4.25 -26.57
C ASP A 74 -30.11 5.34 -27.60
N ASN A 75 -28.86 5.36 -28.08
CA ASN A 75 -28.36 6.43 -28.94
C ASN A 75 -27.47 5.92 -30.08
N VAL A 76 -27.52 6.64 -31.20
CA VAL A 76 -26.73 6.35 -32.41
C VAL A 76 -26.15 7.66 -32.94
N THR A 77 -24.83 7.70 -33.04
CA THR A 77 -24.08 8.82 -33.60
C THR A 77 -23.34 8.36 -34.85
N GLN A 78 -23.41 9.13 -35.94
CA GLN A 78 -22.55 8.93 -37.10
C GLN A 78 -21.30 9.79 -36.91
N ASP A 79 -20.14 9.15 -36.77
CA ASP A 79 -18.90 9.84 -36.38
C ASP A 79 -18.10 10.31 -37.60
N GLU A 80 -17.94 9.43 -38.58
CA GLU A 80 -17.02 9.64 -39.71
C GLU A 80 -17.57 9.00 -40.99
N ILE A 81 -17.36 9.68 -42.12
CA ILE A 81 -17.53 9.08 -43.44
C ILE A 81 -16.14 8.93 -44.05
N GLY A 82 -15.67 7.70 -44.13
CA GLY A 82 -14.43 7.32 -44.80
C GLY A 82 -14.64 7.11 -46.30
N GLY A 83 -13.57 6.76 -47.02
CA GLY A 83 -13.63 6.53 -48.47
C GLY A 83 -14.51 5.34 -48.86
N ASP A 84 -14.45 4.24 -48.11
CA ASP A 84 -15.20 3.01 -48.37
C ASP A 84 -16.10 2.56 -47.22
N TYR A 85 -16.23 3.37 -46.16
CA TYR A 85 -17.03 3.07 -44.98
C TYR A 85 -17.70 4.30 -44.36
N THR A 86 -18.73 4.07 -43.55
CA THR A 86 -19.27 5.03 -42.59
C THR A 86 -19.12 4.47 -41.17
N LYS A 87 -18.57 5.26 -40.24
CA LYS A 87 -18.39 4.90 -38.84
C LYS A 87 -19.56 5.42 -38.00
N TYR A 88 -20.08 4.55 -37.15
CA TYR A 88 -21.11 4.87 -36.17
C TYR A 88 -20.64 4.52 -34.76
N THR A 89 -21.06 5.29 -33.77
CA THR A 89 -20.98 4.93 -32.36
C THR A 89 -22.40 4.72 -31.86
N THR A 90 -22.67 3.54 -31.32
CA THR A 90 -23.95 3.22 -30.66
C THR A 90 -23.75 3.03 -29.16
N GLU A 91 -24.65 3.62 -28.38
CA GLU A 91 -24.64 3.56 -26.92
C GLU A 91 -25.83 2.73 -26.45
N TYR A 92 -25.54 1.69 -25.65
CA TYR A 92 -26.53 0.81 -25.07
C TYR A 92 -26.56 0.99 -23.55
N VAL A 93 -27.77 0.90 -22.99
CA VAL A 93 -28.04 1.10 -21.56
C VAL A 93 -28.78 -0.11 -20.98
N GLY A 94 -28.58 -0.35 -19.69
CA GLY A 94 -29.14 -1.52 -19.01
C GLY A 94 -28.41 -2.81 -19.36
N GLY A 95 -29.06 -3.95 -19.11
CA GLY A 95 -28.51 -5.29 -19.28
C GLY A 95 -27.79 -5.82 -18.05
N THR A 96 -27.12 -6.97 -18.22
CA THR A 96 -26.32 -7.64 -17.20
C THR A 96 -24.98 -8.09 -17.76
N LEU A 97 -23.95 -8.08 -16.92
CA LEU A 97 -22.67 -8.75 -17.20
C LEU A 97 -22.39 -9.80 -16.13
N GLU A 98 -22.23 -11.04 -16.59
CA GLU A 98 -21.83 -12.19 -15.79
C GLU A 98 -20.48 -12.70 -16.28
N ILE A 99 -19.53 -12.90 -15.35
CA ILE A 99 -18.22 -13.50 -15.62
C ILE A 99 -18.12 -14.78 -14.79
N PHE A 100 -17.87 -15.92 -15.41
CA PHE A 100 -17.89 -17.21 -14.71
C PHE A 100 -16.66 -17.42 -13.83
N ASN A 101 -16.85 -17.89 -12.60
CA ASN A 101 -15.78 -18.35 -11.72
C ASN A 101 -15.52 -19.83 -11.96
N ASP A 102 -14.95 -20.16 -13.12
CA ASP A 102 -14.68 -21.54 -13.54
C ASP A 102 -13.16 -21.83 -13.51
N PRO A 103 -12.70 -23.00 -13.03
CA PRO A 103 -11.27 -23.36 -13.00
C PRO A 103 -10.51 -23.29 -14.33
N SER A 104 -11.22 -23.25 -15.46
CA SER A 104 -10.64 -23.05 -16.80
C SER A 104 -10.40 -21.59 -17.16
N THR A 105 -10.93 -20.64 -16.39
CA THR A 105 -10.78 -19.20 -16.60
C THR A 105 -9.59 -18.64 -15.80
N PRO A 106 -8.90 -17.60 -16.30
CA PRO A 106 -7.68 -17.11 -15.67
C PRO A 106 -7.90 -16.22 -14.43
N TRP A 107 -9.12 -15.71 -14.21
CA TRP A 107 -9.51 -14.96 -13.00
C TRP A 107 -10.14 -15.86 -11.92
N TYR A 108 -10.14 -17.18 -12.13
CA TYR A 108 -10.69 -18.15 -11.19
C TYR A 108 -10.11 -17.97 -9.79
N ASN A 109 -11.00 -17.93 -8.79
CA ASN A 109 -10.61 -17.91 -7.40
C ASN A 109 -11.27 -19.08 -6.66
N SER A 110 -10.47 -20.06 -6.26
CA SER A 110 -10.94 -21.24 -5.52
C SER A 110 -11.36 -20.95 -4.08
N LEU A 111 -10.99 -19.80 -3.53
CA LEU A 111 -11.45 -19.34 -2.21
C LEU A 111 -12.86 -18.75 -2.29
N ASP A 112 -13.32 -18.41 -3.49
CA ASP A 112 -14.69 -17.98 -3.73
C ASP A 112 -15.59 -19.16 -4.10
N ALA A 113 -16.69 -19.33 -3.36
CA ALA A 113 -17.66 -20.39 -3.60
C ALA A 113 -18.72 -20.02 -4.65
N VAL A 114 -18.73 -18.78 -5.16
CA VAL A 114 -19.66 -18.38 -6.23
C VAL A 114 -19.31 -19.06 -7.55
N THR A 115 -20.32 -19.27 -8.38
CA THR A 115 -20.15 -19.82 -9.74
C THR A 115 -19.89 -18.73 -10.78
N SER A 116 -20.20 -17.47 -10.45
CA SER A 116 -20.01 -16.32 -11.33
C SER A 116 -19.99 -15.02 -10.53
N PHE A 117 -19.29 -14.04 -11.10
CA PHE A 117 -19.20 -12.66 -10.64
C PHE A 117 -20.16 -11.81 -11.46
N ASN A 118 -21.11 -11.16 -10.80
CA ASN A 118 -22.14 -10.35 -11.45
C ASN A 118 -21.77 -8.86 -11.35
N ALA A 119 -21.81 -8.17 -12.48
CA ALA A 119 -21.53 -6.75 -12.56
C ALA A 119 -22.75 -5.95 -13.00
N VAL A 120 -23.02 -4.86 -12.28
CA VAL A 120 -23.92 -3.82 -12.73
C VAL A 120 -23.24 -3.05 -13.84
N LEU A 121 -23.92 -3.02 -14.98
CA LEU A 121 -23.42 -2.36 -16.17
C LEU A 121 -23.47 -0.84 -16.05
N GLY A 122 -22.41 -0.21 -16.54
CA GLY A 122 -22.43 1.19 -16.94
C GLY A 122 -23.01 1.35 -18.34
N THR A 123 -22.28 2.03 -19.20
CA THR A 123 -22.63 2.19 -20.62
C THR A 123 -21.87 1.16 -21.45
N ALA A 124 -22.57 0.49 -22.38
CA ALA A 124 -21.92 -0.30 -23.42
C ALA A 124 -21.83 0.55 -24.69
N THR A 125 -20.64 0.64 -25.28
CA THR A 125 -20.39 1.45 -26.48
C THR A 125 -19.92 0.55 -27.60
N ASN A 126 -20.52 0.67 -28.78
CA ASN A 126 -20.11 -0.10 -29.95
C ASN A 126 -19.72 0.84 -31.09
N GLN A 127 -18.47 0.76 -31.53
CA GLN A 127 -17.99 1.45 -32.72
C GLN A 127 -18.11 0.54 -33.92
N THR A 128 -18.96 0.91 -34.87
CA THR A 128 -19.27 0.11 -36.05
C THR A 128 -18.79 0.79 -37.33
N TRP A 129 -18.04 0.08 -38.17
CA TRP A 129 -17.65 0.48 -39.52
C TRP A 129 -18.51 -0.28 -40.52
N LYS A 130 -19.41 0.43 -41.22
CA LYS A 130 -20.21 -0.15 -42.31
C LYS A 130 -19.60 0.16 -43.65
N TYR A 131 -19.28 -0.85 -44.44
CA TYR A 131 -18.61 -0.71 -45.72
C TYR A 131 -19.59 -0.67 -46.89
N ASN A 132 -19.19 -0.04 -47.99
CA ASN A 132 -20.01 0.11 -49.20
C ASN A 132 -20.40 -1.23 -49.87
N ASP A 133 -19.69 -2.31 -49.58
CA ASP A 133 -19.99 -3.66 -50.08
C ASP A 133 -20.99 -4.43 -49.20
N GLY A 134 -21.50 -3.80 -48.14
CA GLY A 134 -22.44 -4.39 -47.19
C GLY A 134 -21.79 -5.21 -46.08
N SER A 135 -20.46 -5.29 -46.03
CA SER A 135 -19.76 -5.83 -44.86
C SER A 135 -19.71 -4.81 -43.72
N MET A 136 -19.45 -5.30 -42.51
CA MET A 136 -19.23 -4.47 -41.32
C MET A 136 -18.09 -5.02 -40.47
N ALA A 137 -17.50 -4.15 -39.66
CA ALA A 137 -16.61 -4.49 -38.56
C ALA A 137 -17.04 -3.71 -37.33
N PHE A 138 -16.76 -4.21 -36.13
CA PHE A 138 -17.06 -3.45 -34.92
C PHE A 138 -16.10 -3.73 -33.76
N GLU A 139 -16.06 -2.78 -32.83
CA GLU A 139 -15.43 -2.89 -31.52
C GLU A 139 -16.45 -2.49 -30.44
N LEU A 140 -16.86 -3.46 -29.63
CA LEU A 140 -17.78 -3.31 -28.51
C LEU A 140 -16.99 -3.22 -27.21
N THR A 141 -17.24 -2.18 -26.43
CA THR A 141 -16.70 -2.02 -25.07
C THR A 141 -17.84 -2.02 -24.07
N VAL A 142 -17.77 -2.92 -23.10
CA VAL A 142 -18.73 -3.06 -21.99
C VAL A 142 -17.97 -2.82 -20.69
N THR A 143 -18.51 -1.95 -19.83
CA THR A 143 -17.95 -1.70 -18.50
C THR A 143 -18.97 -2.08 -17.44
N GLY A 144 -18.53 -2.80 -16.42
CA GLY A 144 -19.36 -3.18 -15.28
C GLY A 144 -18.61 -3.04 -13.96
N VAL A 145 -19.35 -2.74 -12.89
CA VAL A 145 -18.86 -2.72 -11.51
C VAL A 145 -19.50 -3.88 -10.77
N PHE A 146 -18.74 -4.65 -10.01
CA PHE A 146 -19.29 -5.81 -9.32
C PHE A 146 -20.05 -5.41 -8.05
N ASP A 147 -21.28 -5.89 -7.91
CA ASP A 147 -22.17 -5.50 -6.80
C ASP A 147 -21.68 -6.02 -5.45
N ASP A 148 -21.21 -7.26 -5.42
CA ASP A 148 -20.81 -7.96 -4.21
C ASP A 148 -19.34 -7.69 -3.83
N TYR A 149 -18.59 -6.97 -4.68
CA TYR A 149 -17.15 -6.75 -4.52
C TYR A 149 -16.81 -5.25 -4.70
N PRO A 150 -16.97 -4.44 -3.64
CA PRO A 150 -16.67 -3.01 -3.68
C PRO A 150 -15.25 -2.71 -4.19
N GLY A 151 -15.14 -1.81 -5.16
CA GLY A 151 -13.86 -1.44 -5.78
C GLY A 151 -13.44 -2.31 -6.96
N TYR A 152 -14.11 -3.45 -7.19
CA TYR A 152 -13.84 -4.28 -8.35
C TYR A 152 -14.67 -3.83 -9.55
N SER A 153 -14.06 -3.87 -10.73
CA SER A 153 -14.74 -3.62 -12.00
C SER A 153 -14.18 -4.47 -13.12
N ALA A 154 -14.97 -4.65 -14.17
CA ALA A 154 -14.57 -5.34 -15.38
C ALA A 154 -14.81 -4.49 -16.63
N ILE A 155 -13.89 -4.60 -17.58
CA ILE A 155 -14.04 -4.07 -18.93
C ILE A 155 -13.91 -5.24 -19.91
N ILE A 156 -14.91 -5.42 -20.75
CA ILE A 156 -14.87 -6.37 -21.86
C ILE A 156 -14.76 -5.57 -23.16
N THR A 157 -13.74 -5.86 -23.96
CA THR A 157 -13.63 -5.34 -25.33
C THR A 157 -13.73 -6.50 -26.30
N ALA A 158 -14.73 -6.48 -27.16
CA ALA A 158 -15.00 -7.52 -28.15
C ALA A 158 -14.90 -6.94 -29.57
N ARG A 159 -14.33 -7.72 -30.49
CA ARG A 159 -14.13 -7.32 -31.88
C ARG A 159 -14.76 -8.31 -32.84
N TYR A 160 -15.30 -7.76 -33.92
CA TYR A 160 -15.66 -8.48 -35.12
C TYR A 160 -14.94 -7.85 -36.31
N ASP A 161 -14.06 -8.62 -36.94
CA ASP A 161 -13.35 -8.17 -38.13
C ASP A 161 -14.29 -8.10 -39.34
N ARG A 162 -13.89 -7.35 -40.36
CA ARG A 162 -14.72 -7.06 -41.54
C ARG A 162 -15.34 -8.32 -42.14
N GLY A 163 -16.67 -8.44 -42.06
CA GLY A 163 -17.43 -9.56 -42.59
C GLY A 163 -18.91 -9.25 -42.75
N THR A 164 -19.70 -10.26 -43.09
CA THR A 164 -21.15 -10.14 -43.21
C THR A 164 -21.80 -11.00 -42.12
N PRO A 165 -22.46 -10.40 -41.12
CA PRO A 165 -23.18 -11.14 -40.10
C PRO A 165 -24.27 -12.02 -40.71
N VAL A 166 -24.57 -13.12 -40.03
CA VAL A 166 -25.70 -13.98 -40.38
C VAL A 166 -26.97 -13.36 -39.83
N SER A 167 -27.99 -13.22 -40.68
CA SER A 167 -29.33 -12.78 -40.27
C SER A 167 -30.29 -13.97 -40.23
N SER A 168 -31.08 -14.06 -39.15
CA SER A 168 -32.16 -15.02 -38.97
C SER A 168 -33.42 -14.36 -38.44
N GLY A 169 -34.55 -15.08 -38.44
CA GLY A 169 -35.85 -14.58 -37.97
C GLY A 169 -36.75 -14.05 -39.10
N ALA A 170 -38.06 -14.11 -38.88
CA ALA A 170 -39.08 -13.69 -39.85
C ALA A 170 -39.36 -12.18 -39.85
N GLY A 171 -38.85 -11.43 -38.85
CA GLY A 171 -39.11 -10.00 -38.69
C GLY A 171 -40.51 -9.68 -38.18
N THR A 172 -41.12 -10.62 -37.44
CA THR A 172 -42.39 -10.38 -36.73
C THR A 172 -42.12 -10.06 -35.26
N PRO A 173 -43.07 -9.45 -34.52
CA PRO A 173 -42.89 -9.20 -33.09
C PRO A 173 -42.59 -10.48 -32.28
N GLU A 174 -43.09 -11.63 -32.70
CA GLU A 174 -42.83 -12.92 -32.06
C GLU A 174 -41.56 -13.63 -32.56
N ASP A 175 -40.96 -13.17 -33.66
CA ASP A 175 -39.75 -13.72 -34.29
C ASP A 175 -38.92 -12.58 -34.92
N PRO A 176 -38.30 -11.74 -34.08
CA PRO A 176 -37.54 -10.57 -34.53
C PRO A 176 -36.33 -10.99 -35.37
N VAL A 177 -35.86 -10.08 -36.23
CA VAL A 177 -34.61 -10.33 -36.95
C VAL A 177 -33.44 -10.29 -35.98
N ILE A 178 -32.58 -11.31 -36.03
CA ILE A 178 -31.36 -11.40 -35.24
C ILE A 178 -30.17 -11.37 -36.19
N MET A 179 -29.26 -10.42 -35.98
CA MET A 179 -27.94 -10.42 -36.60
C MET A 179 -26.95 -11.10 -35.65
N SER A 180 -26.08 -11.95 -36.17
CA SER A 180 -25.12 -12.68 -35.35
C SER A 180 -23.80 -12.96 -36.06
N ALA A 181 -22.73 -13.05 -35.29
CA ALA A 181 -21.40 -13.39 -35.78
C ALA A 181 -20.52 -14.00 -34.68
N GLU A 182 -19.54 -14.82 -35.07
CA GLU A 182 -18.43 -15.21 -34.20
C GLU A 182 -17.49 -14.01 -34.01
N LEU A 183 -17.11 -13.75 -32.76
CA LEU A 183 -16.17 -12.67 -32.44
C LEU A 183 -14.75 -13.09 -32.83
N SER A 184 -14.00 -12.18 -33.47
CA SER A 184 -12.60 -12.43 -33.85
C SER A 184 -11.67 -12.37 -32.65
N TRP A 185 -12.00 -11.55 -31.66
CA TRP A 185 -11.17 -11.30 -30.48
C TRP A 185 -11.99 -10.71 -29.34
N VAL A 186 -11.62 -11.06 -28.11
CA VAL A 186 -12.19 -10.52 -26.87
C VAL A 186 -11.07 -10.35 -25.86
N GLN A 187 -11.06 -9.23 -25.15
CA GLN A 187 -10.25 -9.01 -23.96
C GLN A 187 -11.15 -8.71 -22.76
N ILE A 188 -10.81 -9.31 -21.62
CA ILE A 188 -11.43 -9.05 -20.33
C ILE A 188 -10.34 -8.50 -19.41
N THR A 189 -10.58 -7.32 -18.88
CA THR A 189 -9.74 -6.67 -17.87
C THR A 189 -10.54 -6.57 -16.58
N ILE A 190 -10.07 -7.21 -15.51
CA ILE A 190 -10.63 -7.12 -14.16
C ILE A 190 -9.67 -6.30 -13.31
N THR A 191 -10.18 -5.22 -12.71
CA THR A 191 -9.43 -4.35 -11.81
C THR A 191 -10.05 -4.43 -10.43
N GLY A 192 -9.24 -4.22 -9.39
CA GLY A 192 -9.70 -4.23 -8.01
C GLY A 192 -8.71 -3.53 -7.10
N PRO A 193 -9.11 -3.28 -5.85
CA PRO A 193 -8.25 -2.68 -4.86
C PRO A 193 -7.12 -3.62 -4.44
N ILE A 194 -5.99 -3.02 -4.06
CA ILE A 194 -4.86 -3.69 -3.41
C ILE A 194 -4.73 -3.18 -1.97
N ALA A 195 -4.30 -4.06 -1.07
CA ALA A 195 -4.03 -3.68 0.31
C ALA A 195 -2.79 -2.78 0.39
N VAL A 196 -2.94 -1.61 1.01
CA VAL A 196 -1.86 -0.65 1.22
C VAL A 196 -1.77 -0.31 2.69
N ASP A 197 -0.54 -0.23 3.17
CA ASP A 197 -0.20 0.14 4.54
C ASP A 197 0.94 1.17 4.53
N ILE A 198 0.64 2.37 5.02
CA ILE A 198 1.60 3.47 5.17
C ILE A 198 2.18 3.37 6.57
N LYS A 199 3.50 3.23 6.69
CA LYS A 199 4.18 2.90 7.95
C LYS A 199 3.75 1.56 8.55
N PRO A 200 4.10 0.43 7.89
CA PRO A 200 3.95 -0.90 8.47
C PRO A 200 4.35 -1.02 9.94
N GLY A 201 3.46 -1.58 10.76
CA GLY A 201 3.62 -1.72 12.21
C GLY A 201 3.25 -0.48 13.03
N SER A 202 2.58 0.50 12.43
CA SER A 202 2.05 1.70 13.10
C SER A 202 0.55 1.81 12.86
N CYS A 203 -0.21 2.26 13.87
CA CYS A 203 -1.59 2.71 13.68
C CYS A 203 -1.99 3.64 14.84
N PRO A 204 -2.33 4.93 14.61
CA PRO A 204 -2.45 5.59 13.31
C PRO A 204 -1.09 5.79 12.61
N ASN A 205 -1.13 6.32 11.38
CA ASN A 205 0.04 6.53 10.53
C ASN A 205 0.47 8.01 10.50
N PRO A 206 1.29 8.48 11.46
CA PRO A 206 1.61 9.90 11.57
C PRO A 206 2.57 10.37 10.47
N ILE A 207 2.30 11.50 9.83
CA ILE A 207 3.24 12.16 8.92
C ILE A 207 3.63 13.52 9.47
N ASN A 208 4.90 13.67 9.86
CA ASN A 208 5.46 14.96 10.25
C ASN A 208 5.80 15.81 9.01
N THR A 209 5.09 16.92 8.86
CA THR A 209 5.29 17.89 7.75
C THR A 209 6.73 18.43 7.64
N LYS A 210 7.50 18.37 8.72
CA LYS A 210 8.91 18.81 8.76
C LYS A 210 9.92 17.69 8.56
N SER A 211 9.49 16.41 8.57
CA SER A 211 10.40 15.29 8.38
C SER A 211 11.00 15.34 6.97
N ARG A 212 12.32 15.29 6.91
CA ARG A 212 13.10 15.21 5.66
C ARG A 212 13.54 13.78 5.36
N GLY A 213 13.03 12.82 6.13
CA GLY A 213 13.28 11.40 5.93
C GLY A 213 12.47 10.80 4.78
N VAL A 214 12.29 9.49 4.87
CA VAL A 214 11.50 8.71 3.92
C VAL A 214 10.24 8.21 4.60
N LEU A 215 9.13 8.19 3.87
CA LEU A 215 7.88 7.57 4.27
C LEU A 215 7.90 6.11 3.80
N PRO A 216 7.97 5.12 4.70
CA PRO A 216 7.80 3.72 4.32
C PRO A 216 6.33 3.44 4.03
N VAL A 217 6.07 2.69 2.95
CA VAL A 217 4.75 2.23 2.54
C VAL A 217 4.90 0.80 2.02
N ALA A 218 3.90 -0.05 2.19
CA ALA A 218 3.88 -1.39 1.64
C ALA A 218 2.57 -1.64 0.88
N ILE A 219 2.69 -2.27 -0.29
CA ILE A 219 1.56 -2.94 -0.95
C ILE A 219 1.62 -4.39 -0.51
N LEU A 220 0.55 -4.87 0.12
CA LEU A 220 0.57 -6.12 0.86
C LEU A 220 0.17 -7.31 0.01
N GLY A 221 0.91 -8.41 0.16
CA GLY A 221 0.58 -9.68 -0.47
C GLY A 221 -0.61 -10.35 0.20
N SER A 222 -1.21 -11.32 -0.48
CA SER A 222 -2.19 -12.21 0.14
C SER A 222 -2.24 -13.56 -0.58
N GLU A 223 -3.06 -14.48 -0.08
CA GLU A 223 -3.33 -15.75 -0.76
C GLU A 223 -3.85 -15.57 -2.19
N THR A 224 -4.53 -14.45 -2.46
CA THR A 224 -5.17 -14.17 -3.76
C THR A 224 -4.41 -13.13 -4.59
N PHE A 225 -3.38 -12.49 -4.04
CA PHE A 225 -2.64 -11.44 -4.72
C PHE A 225 -1.13 -11.53 -4.50
N ASP A 226 -0.41 -11.78 -5.60
CA ASP A 226 1.05 -11.81 -5.63
C ASP A 226 1.60 -10.43 -6.07
N VAL A 227 2.26 -9.73 -5.14
CA VAL A 227 2.84 -8.40 -5.36
C VAL A 227 3.96 -8.39 -6.41
N ASN A 228 4.54 -9.53 -6.77
CA ASN A 228 5.53 -9.61 -7.85
C ASN A 228 4.94 -9.30 -9.22
N ARG A 229 3.61 -9.31 -9.34
CA ARG A 229 2.91 -8.92 -10.57
C ARG A 229 2.86 -7.41 -10.77
N ILE A 230 3.21 -6.59 -9.78
CA ILE A 230 3.21 -5.13 -9.88
C ILE A 230 4.51 -4.68 -10.55
N ASP A 231 4.43 -3.75 -11.51
CA ASP A 231 5.59 -3.00 -11.98
C ASP A 231 5.90 -1.87 -10.98
N PRO A 232 6.95 -1.96 -10.15
CA PRO A 232 7.22 -0.98 -9.09
C PRO A 232 7.55 0.42 -9.64
N THR A 233 7.93 0.53 -10.92
CA THR A 233 8.28 1.81 -11.56
C THR A 233 7.05 2.66 -11.93
N THR A 234 5.87 2.03 -11.91
CA THR A 234 4.56 2.63 -12.18
C THR A 234 3.84 3.04 -10.89
N VAL A 235 4.34 2.61 -9.73
CA VAL A 235 3.73 2.93 -8.44
C VAL A 235 3.85 4.42 -8.15
N GLU A 236 2.72 5.03 -7.82
CA GLU A 236 2.61 6.43 -7.41
C GLU A 236 1.72 6.53 -6.17
N LEU A 237 2.23 7.17 -5.11
CA LEU A 237 1.46 7.54 -3.92
C LEU A 237 1.15 9.03 -4.03
N VAL A 238 -0.12 9.39 -4.15
CA VAL A 238 -0.59 10.77 -4.42
C VAL A 238 0.21 11.46 -5.55
N GLY A 239 0.51 10.71 -6.63
CA GLY A 239 1.28 11.16 -7.79
C GLY A 239 2.81 11.26 -7.59
N VAL A 240 3.33 10.80 -6.46
CA VAL A 240 4.77 10.79 -6.16
C VAL A 240 5.32 9.38 -6.36
N LYS A 241 6.44 9.25 -7.06
CA LYS A 241 7.12 7.96 -7.28
C LYS A 241 7.98 7.52 -6.08
N PRO A 242 8.14 6.21 -5.84
CA PRO A 242 9.04 5.72 -4.81
C PRO A 242 10.50 6.02 -5.16
N LEU A 243 11.33 6.28 -4.14
CA LEU A 243 12.78 6.43 -4.26
C LEU A 243 13.46 5.08 -4.51
N ARG A 244 12.93 4.03 -3.90
CA ARG A 244 13.39 2.63 -3.99
C ARG A 244 12.33 1.69 -3.42
N TRP A 245 12.50 0.40 -3.70
CA TRP A 245 11.61 -0.66 -3.26
C TRP A 245 12.37 -1.95 -2.97
N SER A 246 11.76 -2.83 -2.18
CA SER A 246 12.19 -4.21 -1.90
C SER A 246 10.98 -5.11 -1.64
N TYR A 247 11.19 -6.42 -1.73
CA TYR A 247 10.16 -7.41 -1.43
C TYR A 247 10.46 -8.06 -0.08
N GLU A 248 9.59 -7.82 0.90
CA GLU A 248 9.76 -8.22 2.29
C GLU A 248 8.37 -8.49 2.88
N ASP A 249 8.26 -9.44 3.81
CA ASP A 249 7.03 -9.69 4.57
C ASP A 249 7.07 -8.79 5.81
N VAL A 250 6.24 -7.74 5.86
CA VAL A 250 6.32 -6.67 6.87
C VAL A 250 5.01 -6.38 7.59
N SER A 251 3.85 -6.67 6.99
CA SER A 251 2.54 -6.30 7.57
C SER A 251 1.44 -7.30 7.24
N THR A 252 0.27 -7.11 7.84
CA THR A 252 -0.95 -7.87 7.54
C THR A 252 -2.03 -6.94 6.94
N PRO A 253 -2.70 -7.32 5.84
CA PRO A 253 -3.78 -6.52 5.24
C PRO A 253 -4.88 -6.08 6.24
N PHE A 254 -5.26 -4.81 6.17
CA PHE A 254 -6.43 -4.26 6.88
C PHE A 254 -7.62 -4.14 5.92
N GLU A 255 -8.78 -4.65 6.32
CA GLU A 255 -10.02 -4.51 5.55
C GLU A 255 -10.95 -3.42 6.13
N PRO A 256 -11.64 -2.65 5.27
CA PRO A 256 -11.63 -2.73 3.81
C PRO A 256 -10.36 -2.12 3.19
N PHE A 257 -9.96 -2.59 2.00
CA PHE A 257 -8.79 -2.05 1.27
C PHE A 257 -9.02 -0.62 0.76
N ILE A 258 -10.27 -0.24 0.53
CA ILE A 258 -10.70 1.09 0.08
C ILE A 258 -11.91 1.59 0.86
N GLY A 259 -12.15 2.90 0.84
CA GLY A 259 -13.23 3.53 1.60
C GLY A 259 -12.98 3.60 3.10
N LYS A 260 -11.72 3.51 3.53
CA LYS A 260 -11.28 3.62 4.92
C LYS A 260 -11.76 4.94 5.53
N GLN A 261 -12.23 4.87 6.78
CA GLN A 261 -12.77 6.02 7.50
C GLN A 261 -11.99 6.23 8.78
N GLY A 262 -11.26 7.34 8.85
CA GLY A 262 -10.52 7.74 10.04
C GLY A 262 -9.11 7.15 10.13
N SER A 263 -8.28 7.78 10.96
CA SER A 263 -6.87 7.41 11.13
C SER A 263 -6.65 6.09 11.87
N ASP A 264 -7.70 5.48 12.42
CA ASP A 264 -7.71 4.16 13.06
C ASP A 264 -8.10 3.02 12.10
N ALA A 265 -8.34 3.32 10.82
CA ALA A 265 -8.60 2.32 9.77
C ALA A 265 -7.30 1.62 9.29
N CYS A 266 -6.51 1.15 10.24
CA CYS A 266 -5.24 0.43 10.07
C CYS A 266 -5.05 -0.61 11.18
N ASN A 267 -3.94 -1.34 11.18
CA ASN A 267 -3.58 -2.25 12.26
C ASN A 267 -2.06 -2.21 12.54
N GLU A 268 -1.65 -2.75 13.68
CA GLU A 268 -0.25 -2.85 14.10
C GLU A 268 0.31 -4.28 13.89
N LEU A 269 -0.38 -5.12 13.09
CA LEU A 269 0.04 -6.50 12.86
C LEU A 269 1.26 -6.51 11.94
N GLY A 270 2.22 -7.37 12.28
CA GLY A 270 3.45 -7.53 11.53
C GLY A 270 3.34 -8.56 10.41
N PRO A 271 4.48 -9.21 10.07
CA PRO A 271 4.58 -10.19 8.98
C PRO A 271 3.55 -11.32 9.06
N ASP A 272 2.92 -11.67 7.94
CA ASP A 272 1.81 -12.64 7.86
C ASP A 272 2.12 -13.89 7.01
N GLY A 273 3.32 -13.95 6.43
CA GLY A 273 3.78 -15.04 5.58
C GLY A 273 3.58 -14.82 4.09
N PHE A 274 2.98 -13.70 3.68
CA PHE A 274 2.92 -13.26 2.28
C PHE A 274 3.99 -12.18 2.03
N ALA A 275 4.56 -12.16 0.82
CA ALA A 275 5.54 -11.15 0.48
C ALA A 275 4.85 -9.82 0.17
N ASP A 276 5.37 -8.72 0.72
CA ASP A 276 4.90 -7.36 0.45
C ASP A 276 5.88 -6.63 -0.48
N LEU A 277 5.36 -5.72 -1.29
CA LEU A 277 6.17 -4.74 -2.02
C LEU A 277 6.36 -3.51 -1.14
N THR A 278 7.50 -3.42 -0.48
CA THR A 278 7.85 -2.26 0.36
C THR A 278 8.47 -1.15 -0.49
N LEU A 279 8.06 0.08 -0.22
CA LEU A 279 8.34 1.27 -1.01
C LEU A 279 8.80 2.37 -0.05
N LYS A 280 9.80 3.16 -0.47
CA LYS A 280 10.27 4.33 0.30
C LYS A 280 9.99 5.60 -0.50
N PHE A 281 9.11 6.46 0.00
CA PHE A 281 8.79 7.75 -0.62
C PHE A 281 9.52 8.89 0.07
N SER A 282 9.78 9.99 -0.64
CA SER A 282 10.26 11.22 0.01
C SER A 282 9.12 11.88 0.77
N THR A 283 9.22 11.99 2.10
CA THR A 283 8.18 12.63 2.91
C THR A 283 7.88 14.06 2.44
N GLN A 284 8.93 14.81 2.05
CA GLN A 284 8.76 16.18 1.57
C GLN A 284 8.06 16.27 0.21
N GLN A 285 8.24 15.29 -0.69
CA GLN A 285 7.49 15.25 -1.95
C GLN A 285 6.02 14.92 -1.71
N ILE A 286 5.73 13.98 -0.80
CA ILE A 286 4.35 13.67 -0.39
C ILE A 286 3.68 14.91 0.21
N ILE A 287 4.30 15.56 1.20
CA ILE A 287 3.77 16.79 1.79
C ILE A 287 3.56 17.90 0.74
N SER A 288 4.47 18.02 -0.23
CA SER A 288 4.31 18.98 -1.33
C SER A 288 3.12 18.63 -2.24
N ALA A 289 2.86 17.34 -2.47
CA ALA A 289 1.73 16.86 -3.26
C ALA A 289 0.38 17.05 -2.54
N LEU A 290 0.35 16.90 -1.21
CA LEU A 290 -0.84 17.16 -0.39
C LEU A 290 -1.21 18.65 -0.35
N GLY A 291 -0.21 19.54 -0.46
CA GLY A 291 -0.43 20.99 -0.44
C GLY A 291 -0.59 21.53 0.98
N GLU A 292 -1.57 22.42 1.18
CA GLU A 292 -1.84 22.98 2.51
C GLU A 292 -2.60 21.97 3.37
N VAL A 293 -1.98 21.57 4.47
CA VAL A 293 -2.54 20.65 5.48
C VAL A 293 -2.45 21.28 6.87
N ASP A 294 -3.34 20.90 7.78
CA ASP A 294 -3.37 21.34 9.17
C ASP A 294 -2.97 20.23 10.16
N ASP A 295 -2.68 20.64 11.39
CA ASP A 295 -2.32 19.69 12.44
C ASP A 295 -3.52 18.80 12.77
N ARG A 296 -3.29 17.49 12.84
CA ARG A 296 -4.30 16.45 13.07
C ARG A 296 -5.29 16.21 11.93
N ASP A 297 -5.00 16.68 10.73
CA ASP A 297 -5.77 16.25 9.56
C ASP A 297 -5.64 14.75 9.35
N GLU A 298 -6.77 14.07 9.16
CA GLU A 298 -6.83 12.67 8.76
C GLU A 298 -7.06 12.64 7.25
N LEU A 299 -6.06 12.16 6.51
CA LEU A 299 -6.07 12.18 5.05
C LEU A 299 -5.92 10.77 4.50
N THR A 300 -6.84 10.37 3.62
CA THR A 300 -6.69 9.17 2.82
C THR A 300 -5.72 9.45 1.68
N LEU A 301 -4.64 8.66 1.60
CA LEU A 301 -3.66 8.76 0.53
C LEU A 301 -3.88 7.63 -0.48
N ASP A 302 -4.20 8.01 -1.71
CA ASP A 302 -4.38 7.07 -2.81
C ASP A 302 -3.02 6.62 -3.37
N LEU A 303 -2.92 5.32 -3.63
CA LEU A 303 -1.84 4.69 -4.36
C LEU A 303 -2.39 4.11 -5.66
N SER A 304 -1.68 4.37 -6.76
CA SER A 304 -1.96 3.76 -8.07
C SER A 304 -0.74 3.01 -8.57
N ALA A 305 -0.95 1.89 -9.25
CA ALA A 305 0.10 1.14 -9.94
C ALA A 305 -0.46 0.42 -11.16
N LEU A 306 0.45 -0.13 -11.98
CA LEU A 306 0.13 -1.08 -13.03
C LEU A 306 0.73 -2.44 -12.68
N LEU A 307 0.00 -3.50 -13.02
CA LEU A 307 0.57 -4.83 -13.10
C LEU A 307 1.47 -4.93 -14.34
N GLU A 308 2.34 -5.94 -14.40
CA GLU A 308 3.22 -6.22 -15.54
C GLU A 308 2.44 -6.42 -16.86
N ASP A 309 1.17 -6.85 -16.78
CA ASP A 309 0.25 -6.99 -17.92
C ASP A 309 -0.45 -5.67 -18.33
N GLY A 310 -0.16 -4.57 -17.63
CA GLY A 310 -0.74 -3.25 -17.85
C GLY A 310 -2.07 -2.99 -17.11
N THR A 311 -2.58 -3.96 -16.35
CA THR A 311 -3.83 -3.80 -15.58
C THR A 311 -3.65 -2.75 -14.48
N PRO A 312 -4.50 -1.71 -14.41
CA PRO A 312 -4.42 -0.73 -13.34
C PRO A 312 -4.96 -1.28 -12.02
N VAL A 313 -4.28 -0.97 -10.94
CA VAL A 313 -4.68 -1.29 -9.56
C VAL A 313 -4.55 -0.06 -8.67
N THR A 314 -5.40 0.03 -7.67
CA THR A 314 -5.43 1.15 -6.73
C THR A 314 -5.53 0.64 -5.30
N GLY A 315 -4.95 1.36 -4.35
CA GLY A 315 -5.14 1.10 -2.93
C GLY A 315 -5.09 2.40 -2.17
N GLU A 316 -5.44 2.36 -0.88
CA GLU A 316 -5.40 3.55 -0.04
C GLU A 316 -5.01 3.20 1.39
N ASP A 317 -4.51 4.21 2.08
CA ASP A 317 -4.37 4.16 3.53
C ASP A 317 -4.49 5.55 4.16
N VAL A 318 -4.83 5.61 5.44
CA VAL A 318 -5.13 6.86 6.13
C VAL A 318 -3.96 7.31 6.99
N VAL A 319 -3.56 8.57 6.82
CA VAL A 319 -2.49 9.19 7.60
C VAL A 319 -3.03 10.27 8.52
N ILE A 320 -2.34 10.52 9.63
CA ILE A 320 -2.60 11.68 10.49
C ILE A 320 -1.47 12.70 10.35
N ILE A 321 -1.81 13.93 9.96
CA ILE A 321 -0.83 14.99 9.76
C ILE A 321 -0.36 15.53 11.11
N LEU A 322 0.97 15.59 11.27
CA LEU A 322 1.62 16.26 12.38
C LEU A 322 2.30 17.53 11.87
N LYS A 323 1.73 18.69 12.22
CA LYS A 323 2.25 20.01 11.87
C LYS A 323 2.75 20.65 13.15
N LYS A 324 4.07 20.59 13.36
CA LYS A 324 4.72 21.30 14.48
C LYS A 324 4.48 22.81 14.30
N GLY A 325 3.49 23.35 15.01
CA GLY A 325 3.18 24.78 14.97
C GLY A 325 4.39 25.63 15.38
N PRO A 326 4.43 26.92 15.04
CA PRO A 326 5.07 27.87 15.95
C PRO A 326 4.33 27.74 17.29
N ALA A 327 5.05 27.60 18.39
CA ALA A 327 4.49 27.35 19.72
C ALA A 327 3.21 28.18 20.00
N GLY A 328 2.10 27.49 20.28
CA GLY A 328 0.81 28.05 20.70
C GLY A 328 -0.33 27.62 19.77
N GLN A 329 -1.45 27.08 20.23
CA GLN A 329 -2.12 27.26 21.52
C GLN A 329 -2.96 26.02 21.86
N GLN A 330 -2.71 25.42 23.04
CA GLN A 330 -3.75 25.01 23.97
C GLN A 330 -3.13 24.85 25.38
N GLY A 331 -3.30 25.90 26.19
CA GLY A 331 -3.60 25.79 27.61
C GLY A 331 -2.62 25.09 28.57
N GLN A 332 -1.31 25.36 28.55
CA GLN A 332 -0.42 25.48 29.73
C GLN A 332 0.96 25.99 29.28
N ASN A 333 1.64 26.77 30.12
CA ASN A 333 2.84 27.57 29.81
C ASN A 333 3.96 26.78 29.04
N PRO A 334 4.27 27.07 27.75
CA PRO A 334 5.04 26.18 26.86
C PRO A 334 6.57 26.31 26.91
N ASP A 335 7.15 27.22 27.70
CA ASP A 335 8.60 27.49 27.61
C ASP A 335 9.50 26.62 28.52
N VAL A 336 8.94 25.67 29.26
CA VAL A 336 9.73 24.84 30.20
C VAL A 336 9.36 23.36 30.09
N VAL A 337 10.20 22.58 29.40
CA VAL A 337 10.18 21.11 29.46
C VAL A 337 10.21 20.68 30.94
N PRO A 338 9.19 19.95 31.44
CA PRO A 338 9.11 19.56 32.85
C PRO A 338 10.39 18.88 33.32
N ALA A 339 10.78 19.07 34.58
CA ALA A 339 12.00 18.48 35.13
C ALA A 339 12.01 16.94 35.02
N CYS A 340 10.84 16.33 35.14
CA CYS A 340 10.61 14.90 34.95
C CYS A 340 10.87 14.50 33.49
N THR A 341 10.23 15.16 32.51
CA THR A 341 10.43 14.91 31.07
C THR A 341 11.88 15.12 30.63
N ARG A 342 12.56 16.15 31.13
CA ARG A 342 14.02 16.35 30.90
C ARG A 342 14.87 15.18 31.41
N THR A 343 14.46 14.57 32.51
CA THR A 343 15.18 13.40 33.06
C THR A 343 14.96 12.17 32.19
N LYS A 344 13.73 11.96 31.70
CA LYS A 344 13.39 10.90 30.73
C LYS A 344 14.10 11.08 29.40
N LEU A 345 14.10 12.28 28.81
CA LEU A 345 14.87 12.59 27.59
C LEU A 345 16.37 12.31 27.75
N ARG A 346 16.96 12.65 28.91
CA ARG A 346 18.36 12.34 29.20
C ARG A 346 18.61 10.85 29.38
N ALA A 347 17.63 10.10 29.90
CA ALA A 347 17.70 8.65 30.00
C ALA A 347 17.67 8.02 28.60
N ALA A 348 16.72 8.43 27.75
CA ALA A 348 16.64 8.05 26.34
C ALA A 348 17.93 8.39 25.56
N ALA A 349 18.46 9.59 25.75
CA ALA A 349 19.71 10.01 25.13
C ALA A 349 20.89 9.12 25.53
N LYS A 350 20.92 8.59 26.76
CA LYS A 350 21.94 7.62 27.22
C LYS A 350 21.66 6.20 26.73
N LEU A 351 20.40 5.83 26.56
CA LEU A 351 20.01 4.56 25.99
C LEU A 351 20.49 4.47 24.53
N CYS A 352 20.27 5.53 23.73
CA CYS A 352 20.83 5.65 22.38
C CYS A 352 22.34 5.39 22.33
N GLN A 353 23.10 5.97 23.27
CA GLN A 353 24.55 5.75 23.38
C GLN A 353 24.90 4.31 23.75
N SER A 354 24.07 3.67 24.57
CA SER A 354 24.35 2.37 25.15
C SER A 354 24.06 1.24 24.15
N TYR A 355 22.93 1.27 23.45
CA TYR A 355 22.63 0.31 22.38
C TYR A 355 23.70 0.32 21.29
N MET A 356 23.98 1.49 20.73
CA MET A 356 25.02 1.63 19.71
C MET A 356 26.41 1.24 20.23
N TYR A 357 26.72 1.47 21.52
CA TYR A 357 27.94 0.94 22.11
C TYR A 357 27.98 -0.59 22.15
N CYS A 358 26.87 -1.23 22.53
CA CYS A 358 26.77 -2.68 22.60
C CYS A 358 26.95 -3.32 21.21
N TRP A 359 26.22 -2.84 20.20
CA TRP A 359 26.37 -3.33 18.84
C TRP A 359 27.74 -3.02 18.22
N MET A 360 28.31 -1.83 18.44
CA MET A 360 29.68 -1.54 18.00
C MET A 360 30.74 -2.45 18.65
N LYS A 361 30.47 -3.02 19.83
CA LYS A 361 31.33 -4.01 20.49
C LYS A 361 31.12 -5.41 19.91
N GLU A 362 29.89 -5.76 19.59
CA GLU A 362 29.55 -6.98 18.89
C GLU A 362 30.23 -7.08 17.53
N LEU A 363 30.27 -6.00 16.76
CA LEU A 363 31.03 -5.94 15.50
C LEU A 363 32.52 -6.28 15.67
N GLN A 364 33.09 -6.11 16.87
CA GLN A 364 34.49 -6.43 17.14
C GLN A 364 34.68 -7.85 17.69
N ASN A 365 33.60 -8.60 17.92
CA ASN A 365 33.60 -9.87 18.64
C ASN A 365 34.02 -11.06 17.75
N GLN A 366 35.17 -10.96 17.09
CA GLN A 366 35.72 -12.00 16.21
C GLN A 366 35.99 -13.37 16.89
N LYS A 367 35.81 -13.47 18.22
CA LYS A 367 36.06 -14.69 19.02
C LYS A 367 34.84 -15.15 19.83
N GLY A 368 33.65 -14.57 19.63
CA GLY A 368 32.41 -15.00 20.29
C GLY A 368 32.42 -14.86 21.83
N LYS A 369 33.25 -13.98 22.40
CA LYS A 369 33.39 -13.81 23.86
C LYS A 369 32.54 -12.68 24.44
N TYR A 370 32.01 -11.82 23.58
CA TYR A 370 31.13 -10.72 23.95
C TYR A 370 29.67 -11.13 23.80
N ASP A 371 28.87 -10.83 24.82
CA ASP A 371 27.44 -11.05 24.84
C ASP A 371 26.73 -9.69 24.71
N ALA A 372 26.19 -9.46 23.50
CA ALA A 372 25.48 -8.23 23.17
C ALA A 372 24.15 -8.12 23.91
N GLY A 373 23.39 -9.22 24.01
CA GLY A 373 22.13 -9.28 24.75
C GLY A 373 22.32 -8.91 26.22
N ALA A 374 23.34 -9.45 26.89
CA ALA A 374 23.66 -9.06 28.26
C ALA A 374 24.12 -7.59 28.38
N CYS A 375 24.69 -6.99 27.33
CA CYS A 375 25.01 -5.57 27.32
C CYS A 375 23.76 -4.70 27.19
N ILE A 376 22.87 -5.06 26.26
CA ILE A 376 21.58 -4.41 25.99
C ILE A 376 20.72 -4.46 27.24
N GLY A 377 20.53 -5.62 27.86
CA GLY A 377 19.74 -5.74 29.10
C GLY A 377 20.29 -4.90 30.26
N ARG A 378 21.62 -4.73 30.38
CA ARG A 378 22.22 -3.79 31.36
C ARG A 378 22.00 -2.32 31.01
N ALA A 379 21.86 -1.99 29.73
CA ALA A 379 21.55 -0.63 29.28
C ALA A 379 20.08 -0.29 29.59
N GLU A 380 19.18 -1.23 29.29
CA GLU A 380 17.74 -1.14 29.56
C GLU A 380 17.47 -1.02 31.05
N GLN A 381 18.08 -1.86 31.89
CA GLN A 381 17.93 -1.74 33.34
C GLN A 381 18.33 -0.34 33.84
N LYS A 382 19.40 0.26 33.31
CA LYS A 382 19.81 1.62 33.71
C LYS A 382 18.84 2.70 33.21
N PHE A 383 18.22 2.47 32.07
CA PHE A 383 17.17 3.33 31.53
C PHE A 383 15.94 3.25 32.43
N GLU A 384 15.47 2.04 32.74
CA GLU A 384 14.34 1.78 33.65
C GLU A 384 14.58 2.39 35.03
N ASP A 385 15.75 2.15 35.64
CA ASP A 385 16.12 2.76 36.93
C ASP A 385 16.10 4.30 36.86
N SER A 386 16.44 4.89 35.72
CA SER A 386 16.44 6.34 35.53
C SER A 386 15.03 6.89 35.29
N TRP A 387 14.19 6.10 34.63
CA TRP A 387 12.79 6.40 34.35
C TRP A 387 11.96 6.38 35.63
N VAL A 388 12.03 5.29 36.41
CA VAL A 388 11.35 5.16 37.71
C VAL A 388 11.78 6.29 38.65
N ARG A 389 13.08 6.62 38.71
CA ARG A 389 13.56 7.76 39.51
C ARG A 389 13.05 9.12 39.04
N ALA A 390 12.67 9.26 37.76
CA ALA A 390 12.05 10.48 37.26
C ALA A 390 10.59 10.55 37.70
N ASP A 391 9.85 9.44 37.61
CA ASP A 391 8.46 9.33 38.03
C ASP A 391 8.30 9.49 39.54
N ASP A 392 9.15 8.85 40.35
CA ASP A 392 9.16 8.96 41.83
C ASP A 392 9.33 10.41 42.31
N LYS A 393 9.97 11.27 41.50
CA LYS A 393 10.22 12.67 41.83
C LYS A 393 9.17 13.61 41.24
N ALA A 394 8.29 13.12 40.40
CA ALA A 394 7.29 13.91 39.73
C ALA A 394 6.07 14.08 40.65
N SER A 395 5.44 15.25 40.59
CA SER A 395 4.15 15.48 41.27
C SER A 395 2.95 15.10 40.40
N THR A 396 3.19 14.88 39.11
CA THR A 396 2.24 14.47 38.07
C THR A 396 2.98 13.56 37.09
N GLU A 397 2.25 12.68 36.40
CA GLU A 397 2.81 11.84 35.34
C GLU A 397 3.43 12.71 34.23
N CYS A 398 4.55 12.26 33.67
CA CYS A 398 5.30 13.00 32.67
C CYS A 398 5.61 12.10 31.45
N GLY A 399 4.79 12.19 30.41
CA GLY A 399 4.87 11.35 29.23
C GLY A 399 3.47 10.95 28.75
N ALA A 400 3.31 10.80 27.44
CA ALA A 400 2.09 10.27 26.83
C ALA A 400 2.18 8.74 26.65
N GLU A 401 3.40 8.23 26.45
CA GLU A 401 3.72 6.84 26.20
C GLU A 401 4.35 6.13 27.41
N THR A 402 4.29 4.80 27.38
CA THR A 402 4.90 3.94 28.40
C THR A 402 6.43 3.90 28.27
N MET A 403 7.10 3.52 29.36
CA MET A 403 8.54 3.31 29.37
C MET A 403 8.98 2.24 28.35
N GLU A 404 8.19 1.16 28.26
CA GLU A 404 8.39 0.05 27.36
C GLU A 404 8.30 0.49 25.90
N SER A 405 7.27 1.27 25.57
CA SER A 405 7.06 1.88 24.24
C SER A 405 8.27 2.72 23.82
N ILE A 406 8.72 3.64 24.67
CA ILE A 406 9.90 4.48 24.38
C ILE A 406 11.19 3.66 24.25
N ARG A 407 11.37 2.63 25.09
CA ARG A 407 12.52 1.73 24.99
C ARG A 407 12.52 1.00 23.65
N GLU A 408 11.38 0.49 23.23
CA GLU A 408 11.19 -0.25 21.99
C GLU A 408 11.40 0.63 20.76
N MET A 409 10.86 1.85 20.73
CA MET A 409 11.14 2.83 19.68
C MET A 409 12.65 3.05 19.50
N ILE A 410 13.37 3.28 20.61
CA ILE A 410 14.83 3.49 20.58
C ILE A 410 15.57 2.23 20.14
N HIS A 411 15.12 1.05 20.56
CA HIS A 411 15.73 -0.21 20.19
C HIS A 411 15.56 -0.47 18.69
N ASN A 412 14.34 -0.38 18.18
CA ASN A 412 14.00 -0.69 16.80
C ASN A 412 14.60 0.36 15.85
N GLY A 413 14.36 1.65 16.09
CA GLY A 413 14.87 2.71 15.21
C GLY A 413 16.40 2.79 15.14
N LEU A 414 17.10 2.48 16.24
CA LEU A 414 18.57 2.35 16.17
C LEU A 414 19.02 0.99 15.60
N GLY A 415 18.22 -0.06 15.77
CA GLY A 415 18.43 -1.38 15.18
C GLY A 415 18.43 -1.30 13.66
N ASP A 416 17.46 -0.61 13.08
CA ASP A 416 17.36 -0.39 11.63
C ASP A 416 18.59 0.33 11.07
N ILE A 417 19.07 1.37 11.78
CA ILE A 417 20.30 2.07 11.42
C ILE A 417 21.51 1.13 11.53
N TYR A 418 21.55 0.30 12.57
CA TYR A 418 22.62 -0.67 12.77
C TYR A 418 22.66 -1.69 11.64
N ASP A 419 21.53 -2.32 11.34
CA ASP A 419 21.39 -3.34 10.32
C ASP A 419 21.61 -2.77 8.93
N GLY A 420 21.09 -1.59 8.62
CA GLY A 420 21.36 -0.90 7.35
C GLY A 420 22.86 -0.65 7.12
N ILE A 421 23.57 -0.13 8.14
CA ILE A 421 25.03 0.09 8.03
C ILE A 421 25.79 -1.24 7.99
N ARG A 422 25.36 -2.24 8.75
CA ARG A 422 26.02 -3.55 8.85
C ARG A 422 25.87 -4.36 7.57
N ASN A 423 24.66 -4.48 7.05
CA ASN A 423 24.32 -5.23 5.85
C ASN A 423 24.88 -4.56 4.59
N GLY A 424 25.08 -3.23 4.63
CA GLY A 424 25.80 -2.50 3.60
C GLY A 424 27.30 -2.82 3.49
N MET A 425 27.87 -3.66 4.35
CA MET A 425 29.29 -4.05 4.32
C MET A 425 29.44 -5.47 3.75
N PRO A 426 30.09 -5.67 2.60
CA PRO A 426 30.20 -6.98 1.96
C PRO A 426 31.22 -7.92 2.62
N SER A 427 32.09 -7.40 3.50
CA SER A 427 33.14 -8.16 4.16
C SER A 427 33.23 -7.89 5.67
N ASP A 428 33.57 -8.92 6.44
CA ASP A 428 33.85 -8.82 7.89
C ASP A 428 35.30 -8.45 8.20
N ASP A 429 35.97 -7.79 7.25
CA ASP A 429 37.36 -7.41 7.43
C ASP A 429 37.52 -6.21 8.38
N ARG A 430 38.76 -6.03 8.85
CA ARG A 430 39.10 -5.01 9.84
C ARG A 430 38.77 -3.58 9.39
N ASN A 431 38.84 -3.27 8.10
CA ASN A 431 38.53 -1.95 7.59
C ASN A 431 37.01 -1.75 7.50
N SER A 432 36.26 -2.75 7.03
CA SER A 432 34.79 -2.72 7.01
C SER A 432 34.20 -2.57 8.41
N THR A 433 34.67 -3.36 9.39
CA THR A 433 34.30 -3.19 10.81
C THR A 433 34.63 -1.78 11.33
N LYS A 434 35.75 -1.21 10.90
CA LYS A 434 36.18 0.12 11.34
C LYS A 434 35.37 1.24 10.68
N LEU A 435 34.92 1.06 9.44
CA LEU A 435 34.04 1.98 8.75
C LEU A 435 32.65 1.96 9.40
N ALA A 436 32.04 0.78 9.55
CA ALA A 436 30.74 0.61 10.19
C ALA A 436 30.69 1.29 11.56
N ARG A 437 31.71 1.06 12.40
CA ARG A 437 31.83 1.75 13.71
C ARG A 437 31.90 3.27 13.62
N GLN A 438 32.53 3.84 12.60
CA GLN A 438 32.59 5.29 12.45
C GLN A 438 31.21 5.86 12.09
N MET A 439 30.47 5.18 11.23
CA MET A 439 29.14 5.57 10.78
C MET A 439 28.11 5.41 11.91
N LEU A 440 28.11 4.27 12.60
CA LEU A 440 27.29 4.03 13.80
C LEU A 440 27.59 5.04 14.91
N LYS A 441 28.86 5.41 15.10
CA LYS A 441 29.21 6.46 16.07
C LYS A 441 28.72 7.84 15.65
N ALA A 442 28.59 8.12 14.35
CA ALA A 442 27.97 9.36 13.88
C ALA A 442 26.47 9.39 14.21
N ALA A 443 25.75 8.31 13.87
CA ALA A 443 24.32 8.16 14.16
C ALA A 443 24.01 8.19 15.67
N GLU A 444 24.76 7.43 16.48
CA GLU A 444 24.66 7.44 17.95
C GLU A 444 24.76 8.85 18.53
N ARG A 445 25.76 9.61 18.07
CA ARG A 445 25.93 10.97 18.55
C ARG A 445 24.81 11.88 18.07
N ARG A 446 24.28 11.69 16.87
CA ARG A 446 23.15 12.48 16.39
C ARG A 446 21.90 12.24 17.24
N CYS A 447 21.45 10.99 17.42
CA CYS A 447 20.31 10.68 18.31
C CYS A 447 20.51 11.33 19.70
N SER A 448 21.67 11.07 20.32
CA SER A 448 21.94 11.56 21.67
C SER A 448 22.02 13.08 21.74
N ASP A 449 22.63 13.74 20.75
CA ASP A 449 22.76 15.20 20.71
C ASP A 449 21.38 15.86 20.48
N LEU A 450 20.50 15.28 19.66
CA LEU A 450 19.14 15.77 19.41
C LEU A 450 18.26 15.66 20.66
N LEU A 451 18.18 14.48 21.30
CA LEU A 451 17.40 14.30 22.54
C LEU A 451 17.90 15.23 23.68
N ASN A 452 19.21 15.47 23.75
CA ASN A 452 19.76 16.43 24.71
C ASN A 452 19.44 17.88 24.35
N ALA A 453 19.27 18.22 23.07
CA ALA A 453 18.87 19.56 22.63
C ALA A 453 17.41 19.84 22.97
N GLU A 454 16.52 18.85 22.79
CA GLU A 454 15.12 18.92 23.23
C GLU A 454 15.04 19.11 24.75
N CYS A 455 15.86 18.39 25.52
CA CYS A 455 15.96 18.60 26.97
C CYS A 455 16.37 20.04 27.36
N ALA A 456 17.10 20.74 26.50
CA ALA A 456 17.60 22.10 26.73
C ALA A 456 16.70 23.19 26.13
N ASN A 457 15.59 22.84 25.48
CA ASN A 457 14.71 23.74 24.73
C ASN A 457 15.48 24.68 23.78
N LYS A 458 16.43 24.14 23.01
CA LYS A 458 17.29 24.94 22.12
C LYS A 458 16.80 24.88 20.68
N SER A 459 16.06 25.90 20.25
CA SER A 459 15.59 26.06 18.87
C SER A 459 16.70 26.21 17.82
N ASP A 460 17.93 26.60 18.20
CA ASP A 460 19.09 26.74 17.31
C ASP A 460 19.99 25.48 17.25
N GLY A 461 19.66 24.45 18.03
CA GLY A 461 20.53 23.29 18.24
C GLY A 461 20.67 22.40 17.00
N GLY A 462 19.59 22.26 16.23
CA GLY A 462 19.48 21.35 15.09
C GLY A 462 20.58 21.56 14.05
N THR A 463 20.77 22.80 13.57
CA THR A 463 21.78 23.10 12.54
C THR A 463 23.21 22.77 12.98
N LYS A 464 23.54 23.03 14.25
CA LYS A 464 24.88 22.70 14.79
C LYS A 464 25.07 21.19 14.97
N ILE A 465 24.01 20.47 15.32
CA ILE A 465 24.05 19.00 15.46
C ILE A 465 24.21 18.37 14.08
N GLU A 466 23.49 18.88 13.09
CA GLU A 466 23.56 18.43 11.71
C GLU A 466 24.97 18.62 11.12
N GLN A 467 25.55 19.81 11.27
CA GLN A 467 26.93 20.06 10.83
C GLN A 467 27.94 19.13 11.52
N LYS A 468 27.75 18.82 12.81
CA LYS A 468 28.60 17.86 13.52
C LYS A 468 28.42 16.43 13.00
N PHE A 469 27.19 16.04 12.69
CA PHE A 469 26.89 14.74 12.10
C PHE A 469 27.52 14.62 10.71
N GLN A 470 27.25 15.55 9.79
CA GLN A 470 27.83 15.57 8.45
C GLN A 470 29.35 15.49 8.49
N LYS A 471 30.00 16.24 9.39
CA LYS A 471 31.46 16.18 9.57
C LYS A 471 31.96 14.81 10.06
N ARG A 472 31.22 14.14 10.95
CA ARG A 472 31.56 12.78 11.45
C ARG A 472 31.34 11.75 10.35
N TRP A 473 30.25 11.87 9.60
CA TRP A 473 29.91 11.00 8.48
C TRP A 473 30.95 11.10 7.37
N GLN A 474 31.28 12.32 6.93
CA GLN A 474 32.28 12.56 5.89
C GLN A 474 33.66 12.02 6.25
N LYS A 475 34.00 12.00 7.54
CA LYS A 475 35.25 11.36 8.01
C LYS A 475 35.23 9.84 7.78
N GLY A 476 34.07 9.20 7.96
CA GLY A 476 33.85 7.80 7.59
C GLY A 476 34.00 7.59 6.09
N MET A 477 33.34 8.42 5.27
CA MET A 477 33.43 8.33 3.80
C MET A 477 34.85 8.55 3.28
N THR A 478 35.58 9.52 3.82
CA THR A 478 37.00 9.72 3.50
C THR A 478 37.85 8.49 3.87
N PHE A 479 37.49 7.79 4.95
CA PHE A 479 38.16 6.54 5.34
C PHE A 479 37.80 5.40 4.38
N GLN A 480 36.54 5.31 3.95
CA GLN A 480 36.03 4.35 2.97
C GLN A 480 36.82 4.49 1.64
N GLU A 481 36.89 5.69 1.07
CA GLU A 481 37.64 5.97 -0.15
C GLU A 481 39.13 5.63 -0.01
N LYS A 482 39.77 6.10 1.07
CA LYS A 482 41.21 5.88 1.31
C LYS A 482 41.58 4.41 1.48
N LYS A 483 40.65 3.60 1.98
CA LYS A 483 40.86 2.16 2.22
C LYS A 483 40.21 1.27 1.18
N GLN A 484 39.54 1.85 0.19
CA GLN A 484 38.82 1.13 -0.87
C GLN A 484 37.88 0.06 -0.27
N VAL A 485 37.15 0.45 0.78
CA VAL A 485 36.14 -0.42 1.39
C VAL A 485 34.87 -0.29 0.58
N GLU A 486 34.30 -1.39 0.10
CA GLU A 486 32.99 -1.36 -0.54
C GLU A 486 31.88 -1.08 0.49
N TYR A 487 30.93 -0.22 0.14
CA TYR A 487 29.80 0.14 1.00
C TYR A 487 28.55 0.34 0.16
N TYR A 488 27.50 -0.40 0.50
CA TYR A 488 26.19 -0.41 -0.17
C TYR A 488 25.05 -0.13 0.82
N GLY A 489 25.38 0.46 1.98
CA GLY A 489 24.41 0.77 3.02
C GLY A 489 23.75 2.15 2.83
N PRO A 490 23.00 2.61 3.85
CA PRO A 490 22.22 3.85 3.78
C PRO A 490 23.10 5.07 3.55
N GLU A 491 22.59 6.02 2.77
CA GLU A 491 23.27 7.30 2.53
C GLU A 491 23.17 8.23 3.74
N MET A 492 23.95 9.32 3.71
CA MET A 492 24.01 10.29 4.82
C MET A 492 22.63 10.85 5.18
N ASP A 493 21.87 11.25 4.17
CA ASP A 493 20.57 11.90 4.35
C ASP A 493 19.52 10.90 4.85
N GLU A 494 19.64 9.63 4.46
CA GLU A 494 18.80 8.55 4.95
C GLU A 494 19.02 8.29 6.45
N VAL A 495 20.29 8.17 6.87
CA VAL A 495 20.60 8.01 8.31
C VAL A 495 20.18 9.25 9.11
N MET A 496 20.28 10.45 8.52
CA MET A 496 19.73 11.65 9.15
C MET A 496 18.22 11.54 9.35
N GLY A 497 17.48 11.16 8.30
CA GLY A 497 16.04 10.92 8.35
C GLY A 497 15.66 9.92 9.44
N MET A 498 16.27 8.73 9.43
CA MET A 498 16.04 7.69 10.44
C MET A 498 16.27 8.20 11.87
N THR A 499 17.34 8.98 12.09
CA THR A 499 17.59 9.55 13.43
C THR A 499 16.64 10.67 13.80
N ASP A 500 16.15 11.44 12.83
CA ASP A 500 15.21 12.53 13.08
C ASP A 500 13.84 11.94 13.41
N ASP A 501 13.37 10.98 12.61
CA ASP A 501 12.10 10.26 12.85
C ASP A 501 12.12 9.53 14.20
N LEU A 502 13.21 8.82 14.53
CA LEU A 502 13.37 8.19 15.85
C LEU A 502 13.26 9.20 17.00
N VAL A 503 13.98 10.32 16.89
CA VAL A 503 13.99 11.31 17.97
C VAL A 503 12.63 11.98 18.10
N ASP A 504 11.99 12.30 16.99
CA ASP A 504 10.65 12.88 16.98
C ASP A 504 9.64 11.93 17.64
N SER A 505 9.64 10.63 17.30
CA SER A 505 8.78 9.63 17.97
C SER A 505 9.02 9.56 19.48
N VAL A 506 10.28 9.56 19.91
CA VAL A 506 10.63 9.52 21.34
C VAL A 506 10.20 10.80 22.07
N VAL A 507 10.32 11.96 21.42
CA VAL A 507 9.93 13.26 22.00
C VAL A 507 8.41 13.36 22.10
N GLU A 508 7.70 12.93 21.06
CA GLU A 508 6.24 12.90 21.02
C GLU A 508 5.67 11.95 22.08
N GLY A 509 6.25 10.75 22.23
CA GLY A 509 5.85 9.84 23.31
C GLY A 509 6.14 10.38 24.72
N MET A 510 7.01 11.40 24.83
CA MET A 510 7.22 12.15 26.08
C MET A 510 6.25 13.32 26.26
N GLY A 511 5.30 13.52 25.35
CA GLY A 511 4.27 14.56 25.38
C GLY A 511 4.79 15.97 25.08
N LEU A 512 5.79 16.10 24.21
CA LEU A 512 6.47 17.36 23.87
C LEU A 512 6.32 17.80 22.42
#